data_AF-A0A392NIF6-F1
#
_entry.id   AF-A0A392NIF6-F1
#
_cell.length_a   1.000
_cell.length_b   1.000
_cell.length_c   1.000
_cell.angle_alpha   90.00
_cell.angle_beta   90.00
_cell.angle_gamma   90.00
#
_symmetry.space_group_name_H-M   'P 1'
#
loop_
_entity.id
_entity.type
_entity.pdbx_description
1 polymer ?
#
loop_
_entity_poly.entity_id
_entity_poly.type
_entity_poly.pdbx_seq_one_letter_code
_entity_poly.pdbx_strand_id
1 'polypeptide(L)'
;MNLRFDDKTFPGPFSFCQFVHSIFTKRDNTLPIHSFHLNSGHYYYKTDFYGFVYAAITRGVQNLSIDFSHSDFHRITLSTFVLTTKTLSVLKLKRIAFNEISYEDDPCFDLPSLKVLHLESVAFTFYKHIRKLLYACPILEELEIKDLIVKKQCMELPAGTDVLSNLVRANISGWIIELHWLHNVHHLCIKLCPEDV
;
A
#
# COMPACT_ATOMS: atom_id res chain seq x y z
N MET A 1 17.83 9.13 4.68
CA MET A 1 17.23 10.40 4.19
C MET A 1 15.74 10.23 4.02
N ASN A 2 14.95 11.26 4.34
CA ASN A 2 13.50 11.28 4.23
C ASN A 2 13.09 12.21 3.09
N LEU A 3 12.34 11.70 2.12
CA LEU A 3 11.80 12.45 1.00
C LEU A 3 10.31 12.62 1.19
N ARG A 4 9.84 13.86 1.18
CA ARG A 4 8.42 14.20 1.26
C ARG A 4 8.07 15.11 0.08
N PHE A 5 7.15 14.66 -0.74
CA PHE A 5 6.68 15.38 -1.91
C PHE A 5 5.17 15.63 -1.77
N ASP A 6 4.77 16.87 -1.98
CA ASP A 6 3.37 17.30 -2.00
C ASP A 6 3.19 18.18 -3.25
N ASP A 7 2.30 17.79 -4.16
CA ASP A 7 2.10 18.55 -5.40
C ASP A 7 1.33 19.86 -5.19
N LYS A 8 0.63 20.04 -4.07
CA LYS A 8 -0.12 21.26 -3.78
C LYS A 8 0.77 22.49 -3.63
N THR A 9 2.06 22.28 -3.36
CA THR A 9 3.04 23.38 -3.25
C THR A 9 3.59 23.83 -4.60
N PHE A 10 3.20 23.17 -5.70
CA PHE A 10 3.74 23.43 -7.03
C PHE A 10 2.73 24.18 -7.92
N PRO A 11 3.19 25.12 -8.76
CA PRO A 11 2.32 25.88 -9.68
C PRO A 11 1.55 24.98 -10.66
N GLY A 12 2.07 23.78 -10.90
CA GLY A 12 1.41 22.83 -11.75
C GLY A 12 2.11 21.47 -11.77
N PRO A 13 1.41 20.50 -12.36
CA PRO A 13 1.78 19.09 -12.32
C PRO A 13 3.18 18.87 -12.95
N PHE A 14 3.50 19.60 -14.03
CA PHE A 14 4.77 19.43 -14.75
C PHE A 14 5.97 19.89 -13.92
N SER A 15 5.83 21.04 -13.25
CA SER A 15 6.89 21.57 -12.38
C SER A 15 7.18 20.66 -11.19
N PHE A 16 6.15 20.00 -10.67
CA PHE A 16 6.29 18.97 -9.64
C PHE A 16 7.12 17.79 -10.13
N CYS A 17 6.76 17.19 -11.27
CA CYS A 17 7.51 16.05 -11.81
C CYS A 17 8.95 16.40 -12.16
N GLN A 18 9.20 17.56 -12.76
CA GLN A 18 10.56 18.02 -13.02
C GLN A 18 11.37 18.16 -11.73
N PHE A 19 10.76 18.70 -10.68
CA PHE A 19 11.42 18.82 -9.37
C PHE A 19 11.76 17.44 -8.80
N VAL A 20 10.79 16.53 -8.71
CA VAL A 20 11.01 15.17 -8.17
C VAL A 20 12.08 14.44 -8.99
N HIS A 21 11.99 14.48 -10.32
CA HIS A 21 12.98 13.88 -11.22
C HIS A 21 14.37 14.48 -11.02
N SER A 22 14.47 15.80 -10.81
CA SER A 22 15.76 16.47 -10.55
C SER A 22 16.41 15.98 -9.25
N ILE A 23 15.62 15.67 -8.22
CA ILE A 23 16.13 15.10 -6.96
C ILE A 23 16.70 13.71 -7.20
N PHE A 24 16.01 12.87 -7.97
CA PHE A 24 16.47 11.50 -8.23
C PHE A 24 17.70 11.43 -9.15
N THR A 25 17.83 12.38 -10.09
CA THR A 25 18.95 12.44 -11.05
C THR A 25 20.19 13.14 -10.50
N LYS A 26 20.05 14.23 -9.74
CA LYS A 26 21.20 14.96 -9.18
C LYS A 26 21.81 14.28 -7.97
N ARG A 27 21.04 13.42 -7.30
CA ARG A 27 21.49 12.73 -6.11
C ARG A 27 22.23 11.45 -6.49
N ASP A 28 23.30 11.18 -5.75
CA ASP A 28 23.97 9.88 -5.76
C ASP A 28 22.96 8.75 -5.51
N ASN A 29 22.92 7.81 -6.44
CA ASN A 29 21.99 6.68 -6.43
C ASN A 29 22.41 5.57 -5.46
N THR A 30 23.65 5.59 -4.97
CA THR A 30 24.15 4.66 -3.94
C THR A 30 23.63 5.00 -2.55
N LEU A 31 23.24 6.26 -2.32
CA LEU A 31 22.77 6.70 -1.02
C LEU A 31 21.37 6.14 -0.71
N PRO A 32 21.11 5.62 0.49
CA PRO A 32 19.83 5.03 0.85
C PRO A 32 18.71 6.07 1.04
N ILE A 33 17.50 5.73 0.61
CA ILE A 33 16.27 6.47 0.94
C ILE A 33 15.61 5.70 2.07
N HIS A 34 15.37 6.33 3.22
CA HIS A 34 14.79 5.64 4.39
C HIS A 34 13.28 5.80 4.42
N SER A 35 12.81 7.00 4.06
CA SER A 35 11.40 7.31 3.94
C SER A 35 11.12 8.02 2.63
N PHE A 36 10.04 7.62 1.97
CA PHE A 36 9.49 8.25 0.79
C PHE A 36 7.98 8.45 1.00
N HIS A 37 7.57 9.70 1.05
CA HIS A 37 6.18 10.11 1.14
C HIS A 37 5.82 10.94 -0.10
N LEU A 38 4.79 10.49 -0.81
CA LEU A 38 4.26 11.16 -1.99
C LEU A 38 2.77 11.44 -1.76
N ASN A 39 2.42 12.72 -1.76
CA ASN A 39 1.06 13.21 -1.75
C ASN A 39 0.78 13.91 -3.10
N SER A 40 -0.11 13.35 -3.92
CA SER A 40 -0.40 13.92 -5.24
C SER A 40 -1.85 13.72 -5.68
N GLY A 41 -2.42 14.67 -6.41
CA GLY A 41 -3.76 14.60 -7.00
C GLY A 41 -3.73 14.40 -8.52
N HIS A 42 -2.56 14.52 -9.14
CA HIS A 42 -2.44 14.60 -10.60
C HIS A 42 -2.23 13.23 -11.25
N TYR A 43 -3.19 12.82 -12.09
CA TYR A 43 -3.22 11.52 -12.78
C TYR A 43 -2.25 11.43 -13.99
N TYR A 44 -1.78 12.56 -14.52
CA TYR A 44 -1.01 12.63 -15.77
C TYR A 44 0.38 11.96 -15.73
N TYR A 45 0.80 11.42 -14.59
CA TYR A 45 2.18 10.96 -14.32
C TYR A 45 2.33 9.48 -14.12
N LYS A 46 1.48 8.64 -14.72
CA LYS A 46 1.56 7.19 -14.50
C LYS A 46 2.98 6.62 -14.69
N THR A 47 3.70 7.08 -15.71
CA THR A 47 5.09 6.65 -15.99
C THR A 47 6.10 7.21 -15.00
N ASP A 48 6.01 8.50 -14.66
CA ASP A 48 6.92 9.14 -13.70
C ASP A 48 6.72 8.61 -12.28
N PHE A 49 5.47 8.37 -11.88
CA PHE A 49 5.08 7.77 -10.62
C PHE A 49 5.73 6.41 -10.41
N TYR A 50 5.65 5.54 -11.41
CA TYR A 50 6.35 4.25 -11.37
C TYR A 50 7.84 4.44 -11.14
N GLY A 51 8.48 5.36 -11.89
CA GLY A 51 9.90 5.66 -11.76
C GLY A 51 10.29 6.13 -10.35
N PHE A 52 9.51 7.02 -9.75
CA PHE A 52 9.79 7.56 -8.41
C PHE A 52 9.68 6.49 -7.32
N VAL A 53 8.62 5.68 -7.35
CA VAL A 53 8.43 4.60 -6.39
C VAL A 53 9.48 3.51 -6.56
N TYR A 54 9.79 3.14 -7.81
CA TYR A 54 10.84 2.18 -8.13
C TYR A 54 12.23 2.65 -7.66
N ALA A 55 12.55 3.93 -7.88
CA ALA A 55 13.80 4.53 -7.42
C ALA A 55 13.91 4.56 -5.88
N ALA A 56 12.79 4.76 -5.17
CA ALA A 56 12.78 4.68 -3.71
C ALA A 56 13.03 3.24 -3.21
N ILE A 57 12.34 2.26 -3.80
CA ILE A 57 12.45 0.84 -3.42
C ILE A 57 13.85 0.29 -3.68
N THR A 58 14.42 0.56 -4.86
CA THR A 58 15.79 0.10 -5.21
C THR A 58 16.87 0.72 -4.32
N ARG A 59 16.56 1.82 -3.61
CA ARG A 59 17.45 2.48 -2.64
C ARG A 59 17.13 2.08 -1.18
N GLY A 60 16.41 0.98 -0.98
CA GLY A 60 16.19 0.34 0.32
C GLY A 60 15.20 1.06 1.23
N VAL A 61 14.14 1.63 0.66
CA VAL A 61 13.11 2.35 1.44
C VAL A 61 12.49 1.46 2.52
N GLN A 62 12.36 2.03 3.72
CA GLN A 62 11.77 1.38 4.88
C GLN A 62 10.37 1.92 5.18
N ASN A 63 10.11 3.19 4.85
CA ASN A 63 8.84 3.85 5.09
C ASN A 63 8.31 4.39 3.77
N LEU A 64 7.32 3.73 3.20
CA LEU A 64 6.68 4.13 1.96
C LEU A 64 5.26 4.60 2.25
N SER A 65 4.96 5.84 1.85
CA SER A 65 3.62 6.41 1.97
C SER A 65 3.22 7.07 0.66
N ILE A 66 2.09 6.66 0.11
CA ILE A 66 1.57 7.16 -1.17
C ILE A 66 0.11 7.55 -0.95
N ASP A 67 -0.20 8.81 -1.20
CA ASP A 67 -1.52 9.39 -0.97
C ASP A 67 -2.02 10.09 -2.25
N PHE A 68 -3.13 9.58 -2.79
CA PHE A 68 -3.84 10.18 -3.91
C PHE A 68 -5.23 10.73 -3.55
N SER A 69 -5.46 11.04 -2.26
CA SER A 69 -6.74 11.47 -1.68
C SER A 69 -7.39 12.65 -2.38
N HIS A 70 -6.60 13.62 -2.83
CA HIS A 70 -7.10 14.82 -3.51
C HIS A 70 -7.09 14.71 -5.04
N SER A 71 -7.00 13.50 -5.59
CA SER A 71 -7.17 13.30 -7.03
C SER A 71 -8.65 13.34 -7.43
N ASP A 72 -8.97 14.15 -8.44
CA ASP A 72 -10.28 14.18 -9.08
C ASP A 72 -10.57 12.89 -9.89
N PHE A 73 -9.54 12.08 -10.15
CA PHE A 73 -9.64 10.87 -10.94
C PHE A 73 -9.85 9.60 -10.09
N HIS A 74 -10.14 8.51 -10.79
CA HIS A 74 -10.16 7.16 -10.21
C HIS A 74 -8.78 6.76 -9.65
N ARG A 75 -8.77 5.71 -8.83
CA ARG A 75 -7.57 5.17 -8.16
C ARG A 75 -6.37 5.02 -9.10
N ILE A 76 -5.19 5.40 -8.61
CA ILE A 76 -3.94 5.25 -9.36
C ILE A 76 -3.54 3.78 -9.38
N THR A 77 -3.17 3.29 -10.56
CA THR A 77 -2.68 1.93 -10.72
C THR A 77 -1.25 1.82 -10.20
N LEU A 78 -1.03 0.89 -9.27
CA LEU A 78 0.30 0.53 -8.76
C LEU A 78 0.60 -0.94 -9.05
N SER A 79 1.82 -1.23 -9.49
CA SER A 79 2.25 -2.62 -9.69
C SER A 79 2.59 -3.28 -8.36
N THR A 80 2.43 -4.61 -8.30
CA THR A 80 2.62 -5.42 -7.09
C THR A 80 4.07 -5.51 -6.61
N PHE A 81 5.05 -4.97 -7.35
CA PHE A 81 6.47 -4.94 -6.91
C PHE A 81 6.68 -4.24 -5.55
N VAL A 82 5.80 -3.31 -5.18
CA VAL A 82 5.83 -2.69 -3.85
C VAL A 82 5.58 -3.72 -2.75
N LEU A 83 4.78 -4.74 -3.06
CA LEU A 83 4.39 -5.83 -2.16
C LEU A 83 5.44 -6.97 -2.10
N THR A 84 6.61 -6.81 -2.72
CA THR A 84 7.75 -7.74 -2.62
C THR A 84 8.98 -7.09 -1.99
N THR A 85 8.83 -5.88 -1.45
CA THR A 85 9.97 -5.09 -0.95
C THR A 85 10.33 -5.48 0.47
N LYS A 86 11.41 -6.26 0.62
CA LYS A 86 11.86 -6.81 1.90
C LYS A 86 12.33 -5.78 2.93
N THR A 87 12.68 -4.58 2.49
CA THR A 87 13.14 -3.49 3.36
C THR A 87 11.99 -2.71 4.00
N LEU A 88 10.76 -2.85 3.52
CA LEU A 88 9.63 -2.08 4.02
C LEU A 88 9.27 -2.49 5.45
N SER A 89 9.28 -1.51 6.34
CA SER A 89 8.77 -1.59 7.72
C SER A 89 7.41 -0.92 7.86
N VAL A 90 7.14 0.11 7.05
CA VAL A 90 5.89 0.88 7.04
C VAL A 90 5.42 1.04 5.60
N LEU A 91 4.19 0.63 5.32
CA LEU A 91 3.52 0.81 4.04
C LEU A 91 2.16 1.48 4.26
N LYS A 92 1.98 2.68 3.69
CA LYS A 92 0.72 3.43 3.76
C LYS A 92 0.26 3.81 2.36
N LEU A 93 -0.88 3.28 1.93
CA LEU A 93 -1.40 3.50 0.58
C LEU A 93 -2.82 4.07 0.66
N LYS A 94 -3.07 5.15 -0.08
CA LYS A 94 -4.39 5.76 -0.20
C LYS A 94 -4.81 5.97 -1.65
N ARG A 95 -6.02 5.50 -2.00
CA ARG A 95 -6.60 5.56 -3.36
C ARG A 95 -5.74 4.89 -4.44
N ILE A 96 -5.26 3.69 -4.15
CA ILE A 96 -4.46 2.86 -5.06
C ILE A 96 -5.30 1.68 -5.58
N ALA A 97 -5.06 1.28 -6.83
CA ALA A 97 -5.54 0.01 -7.39
C ALA A 97 -4.34 -0.83 -7.81
N PHE A 98 -4.26 -2.08 -7.36
CA PHE A 98 -3.18 -2.97 -7.79
C PHE A 98 -3.45 -3.52 -9.20
N ASN A 99 -2.43 -3.50 -10.05
CA ASN A 99 -2.47 -4.09 -11.40
C ASN A 99 -2.15 -5.59 -11.34
N GLU A 100 -3.12 -6.38 -10.92
CA GLU A 100 -2.96 -7.83 -10.80
C GLU A 100 -3.32 -8.49 -12.15
N ILE A 101 -2.40 -9.31 -12.66
CA ILE A 101 -2.36 -9.72 -14.08
C ILE A 101 -3.44 -10.77 -14.38
N SER A 102 -3.63 -11.78 -13.52
CA SER A 102 -4.66 -12.80 -13.70
C SER A 102 -4.96 -13.54 -12.39
N TYR A 103 -5.98 -14.42 -12.40
CA TYR A 103 -6.24 -15.33 -11.26
C TYR A 103 -5.22 -16.47 -11.20
N GLU A 104 -4.70 -16.91 -12.35
CA GLU A 104 -3.77 -18.04 -12.49
C GLU A 104 -2.33 -17.64 -12.18
N ASP A 105 -1.93 -16.42 -12.58
CA ASP A 105 -0.62 -15.82 -12.27
C ASP A 105 -0.71 -15.08 -10.95
N ASP A 106 -0.66 -15.87 -9.88
CA ASP A 106 -0.72 -15.34 -8.54
C ASP A 106 0.49 -14.42 -8.26
N PRO A 107 0.25 -13.15 -7.87
CA PRO A 107 1.32 -12.24 -7.56
C PRO A 107 2.11 -12.75 -6.35
N CYS A 108 3.44 -12.76 -6.47
CA CYS A 108 4.32 -13.03 -5.34
C CYS A 108 4.26 -11.84 -4.38
N PHE A 109 3.99 -12.09 -3.10
CA PHE A 109 4.05 -11.11 -2.03
C PHE A 109 5.08 -11.58 -0.99
N ASP A 110 5.94 -10.66 -0.56
CA ASP A 110 7.01 -10.95 0.39
C ASP A 110 7.41 -9.65 1.11
N LEU A 111 6.91 -9.47 2.34
CA LEU A 111 7.08 -8.26 3.15
C LEU A 111 7.55 -8.62 4.58
N PRO A 112 8.68 -9.34 4.71
CA PRO A 112 9.12 -9.97 5.96
C PRO A 112 9.45 -8.96 7.07
N SER A 113 9.74 -7.71 6.72
CA SER A 113 10.09 -6.65 7.67
C SER A 113 8.92 -5.73 8.03
N LEU A 114 7.72 -5.96 7.46
CA LEU A 114 6.62 -5.03 7.56
C LEU A 114 5.93 -5.10 8.91
N LYS A 115 5.94 -3.97 9.63
CA LYS A 115 5.32 -3.79 10.95
C LYS A 115 4.02 -2.99 10.88
N VAL A 116 3.91 -2.08 9.93
CA VAL A 116 2.79 -1.15 9.82
C VAL A 116 2.22 -1.19 8.40
N LEU A 117 0.95 -1.57 8.28
CA LEU A 117 0.23 -1.64 7.01
C LEU A 117 -1.05 -0.80 7.08
N HIS A 118 -1.12 0.28 6.29
CA HIS A 118 -2.31 1.12 6.19
C HIS A 118 -2.80 1.14 4.76
N LEU A 119 -4.05 0.74 4.56
CA LEU A 119 -4.71 0.71 3.25
C LEU A 119 -6.01 1.50 3.36
N GLU A 120 -6.11 2.62 2.64
CA GLU A 120 -7.33 3.42 2.57
C GLU A 120 -7.82 3.53 1.12
N SER A 121 -9.05 3.13 0.84
CA SER A 121 -9.60 3.13 -0.52
C SER A 121 -8.71 2.36 -1.51
N VAL A 122 -8.12 1.23 -1.08
CA VAL A 122 -7.25 0.39 -1.91
C VAL A 122 -8.04 -0.72 -2.58
N ALA A 123 -7.83 -0.92 -3.88
CA ALA A 123 -8.53 -1.93 -4.68
C ALA A 123 -7.62 -3.11 -5.06
N PHE A 124 -8.07 -4.32 -4.73
CA PHE A 124 -7.53 -5.60 -5.17
C PHE A 124 -8.45 -6.19 -6.24
N THR A 125 -7.90 -6.97 -7.18
CA THR A 125 -8.70 -7.67 -8.18
C THR A 125 -9.42 -8.86 -7.55
N PHE A 126 -8.72 -9.63 -6.70
CA PHE A 126 -9.26 -10.84 -6.09
C PHE A 126 -9.14 -10.83 -4.57
N TYR A 127 -10.16 -11.35 -3.88
CA TYR A 127 -10.18 -11.47 -2.42
C TYR A 127 -8.96 -12.23 -1.87
N LYS A 128 -8.56 -13.32 -2.53
CA LYS A 128 -7.41 -14.14 -2.13
C LYS A 128 -6.09 -13.35 -2.02
N HIS A 129 -5.94 -12.24 -2.76
CA HIS A 129 -4.73 -11.43 -2.72
C HIS A 129 -4.62 -10.63 -1.42
N ILE A 130 -5.74 -10.27 -0.80
CA ILE A 130 -5.74 -9.62 0.52
C ILE A 130 -5.20 -10.60 1.57
N ARG A 131 -5.70 -11.84 1.56
CA ARG A 131 -5.18 -12.91 2.43
C ARG A 131 -3.68 -13.09 2.23
N LYS A 132 -3.23 -13.27 0.99
CA LYS A 132 -1.81 -13.46 0.68
C LYS A 132 -0.94 -12.30 1.15
N LEU A 133 -1.43 -11.07 1.01
CA LEU A 133 -0.71 -9.89 1.50
C LEU A 133 -0.49 -9.98 3.01
N LEU A 134 -1.51 -10.35 3.78
CA LEU A 134 -1.40 -10.49 5.22
C LEU A 134 -0.45 -11.63 5.62
N TYR A 135 -0.49 -12.77 4.93
CA TYR A 135 0.48 -13.87 5.13
C TYR A 135 1.93 -13.48 4.82
N ALA A 136 2.13 -12.52 3.90
CA ALA A 136 3.46 -12.04 3.55
C ALA A 136 4.07 -11.09 4.61
N CYS A 137 3.34 -10.75 5.67
CA CYS A 137 3.73 -9.79 6.71
C CYS A 137 3.79 -10.46 8.11
N PRO A 138 4.70 -11.41 8.37
CA PRO A 138 4.69 -12.25 9.59
C PRO A 138 4.91 -11.48 10.90
N ILE A 139 5.51 -10.28 10.85
CA ILE A 139 5.80 -9.45 12.02
C ILE A 139 4.91 -8.21 12.11
N LEU A 140 3.75 -8.22 11.45
CA LEU A 140 2.85 -7.06 11.41
C LEU A 140 2.34 -6.73 12.83
N GLU A 141 2.57 -5.49 13.27
CA GLU A 141 2.19 -4.97 14.59
C GLU A 141 0.97 -4.04 14.52
N GLU A 142 0.81 -3.29 13.42
CA GLU A 142 -0.28 -2.34 13.19
C GLU A 142 -0.93 -2.53 11.81
N LEU A 143 -2.24 -2.70 11.81
CA LEU A 143 -3.07 -2.84 10.62
C LEU A 143 -4.16 -1.78 10.61
N GLU A 144 -4.20 -0.96 9.56
CA GLU A 144 -5.34 -0.09 9.27
C GLU A 144 -5.90 -0.42 7.89
N ILE A 145 -7.17 -0.75 7.83
CA ILE A 145 -7.89 -1.00 6.58
C ILE A 145 -9.16 -0.18 6.57
N LYS A 146 -9.28 0.69 5.57
CA LYS A 146 -10.44 1.56 5.36
C LYS A 146 -10.90 1.47 3.92
N ASP A 147 -12.17 1.20 3.70
CA ASP A 147 -12.82 1.21 2.39
C ASP A 147 -12.08 0.35 1.35
N LEU A 148 -11.64 -0.84 1.76
CA LEU A 148 -10.99 -1.79 0.87
C LEU A 148 -11.99 -2.24 -0.21
N ILE A 149 -11.51 -2.45 -1.44
CA ILE A 149 -12.37 -2.84 -2.56
C ILE A 149 -11.83 -4.10 -3.22
N VAL A 150 -12.73 -5.02 -3.52
CA VAL A 150 -12.43 -6.26 -4.23
C VAL A 150 -13.26 -6.28 -5.51
N LYS A 151 -12.60 -6.37 -6.67
CA LYS A 151 -13.31 -6.37 -7.96
C LYS A 151 -14.00 -7.71 -8.27
N LYS A 152 -13.41 -8.83 -7.83
CA LYS A 152 -13.91 -10.19 -8.07
C LYS A 152 -13.91 -11.01 -6.78
N GLN A 153 -15.08 -11.51 -6.40
CA GLN A 153 -15.23 -12.45 -5.30
C GLN A 153 -15.09 -13.88 -5.85
N CYS A 154 -13.99 -14.55 -5.55
CA CYS A 154 -13.87 -16.00 -5.66
C CYS A 154 -13.51 -16.50 -4.27
N MET A 155 -14.46 -17.15 -3.61
CA MET A 155 -14.21 -17.84 -2.35
C MET A 155 -13.74 -19.25 -2.67
N GLU A 156 -12.45 -19.54 -2.56
CA GLU A 156 -11.93 -20.81 -2.03
C GLU A 156 -10.48 -20.59 -1.60
N LEU A 157 -10.16 -20.93 -0.35
CA LEU A 157 -8.84 -21.29 0.18
C LEU A 157 -9.08 -21.83 1.61
N PRO A 158 -8.52 -22.98 1.98
CA PRO A 158 -8.76 -23.60 3.29
C PRO A 158 -8.30 -22.70 4.44
N ALA A 159 -8.96 -22.86 5.59
CA ALA A 159 -8.66 -22.16 6.82
C ALA A 159 -7.26 -22.54 7.33
N GLY A 160 -6.28 -21.69 7.02
CA GLY A 160 -4.94 -21.71 7.61
C GLY A 160 -4.86 -20.76 8.81
N THR A 161 -4.15 -21.21 9.83
CA THR A 161 -4.02 -20.62 11.17
C THR A 161 -3.18 -19.33 11.22
N ASP A 162 -3.44 -18.53 12.25
CA ASP A 162 -2.66 -17.43 12.84
C ASP A 162 -1.86 -16.50 11.91
N VAL A 163 -2.54 -15.93 10.92
CA VAL A 163 -1.95 -15.00 9.92
C VAL A 163 -1.29 -13.76 10.53
N LEU A 164 -1.69 -13.35 11.73
CA LEU A 164 -1.36 -12.05 12.32
C LEU A 164 -1.03 -12.17 13.81
N SER A 165 -0.17 -13.14 14.16
CA SER A 165 0.13 -13.47 15.56
C SER A 165 0.81 -12.33 16.35
N ASN A 166 1.47 -11.38 15.67
CA ASN A 166 2.13 -10.22 16.28
C ASN A 166 1.29 -8.93 16.27
N LEU A 167 0.04 -8.99 15.81
CA LEU A 167 -0.77 -7.80 15.59
C LEU A 167 -1.23 -7.20 16.92
N VAL A 168 -0.79 -5.98 17.21
CA VAL A 168 -1.11 -5.25 18.45
C VAL A 168 -2.30 -4.32 18.25
N ARG A 169 -2.36 -3.65 17.10
CA ARG A 169 -3.38 -2.65 16.77
C ARG A 169 -4.05 -2.98 15.44
N ALA A 170 -5.37 -3.00 15.43
CA ALA A 170 -6.15 -3.15 14.20
C ALA A 170 -7.27 -2.12 14.16
N ASN A 171 -7.36 -1.35 13.08
CA ASN A 171 -8.45 -0.43 12.79
C ASN A 171 -9.04 -0.78 11.42
N ILE A 172 -10.22 -1.37 11.41
CA ILE A 172 -10.81 -1.96 10.20
C ILE A 172 -12.19 -1.36 9.97
N SER A 173 -12.44 -0.83 8.78
CA SER A 173 -13.80 -0.56 8.29
C SER A 173 -14.20 -1.50 7.15
N GLY A 174 -15.44 -1.98 7.21
CA GLY A 174 -16.03 -2.89 6.21
C GLY A 174 -15.93 -4.39 6.56
N TRP A 175 -16.51 -5.23 5.70
CA TRP A 175 -16.72 -6.67 5.96
C TRP A 175 -15.69 -7.60 5.30
N ILE A 176 -14.59 -7.04 4.78
CA ILE A 176 -13.66 -7.78 3.93
C ILE A 176 -12.61 -8.56 4.74
N ILE A 177 -12.51 -8.30 6.06
CA ILE A 177 -11.56 -9.02 6.90
C ILE A 177 -12.33 -9.97 7.80
N GLU A 178 -11.99 -11.26 7.73
CA GLU A 178 -12.58 -12.27 8.59
C GLU A 178 -12.02 -12.11 10.01
N LEU A 179 -12.93 -11.98 10.99
CA LEU A 179 -12.58 -11.70 12.39
C LEU A 179 -11.60 -12.70 13.00
N HIS A 180 -11.58 -13.93 12.51
CA HIS A 180 -10.67 -14.96 13.00
C HIS A 180 -9.19 -14.66 12.69
N TRP A 181 -8.86 -13.72 11.79
CA TRP A 181 -7.47 -13.30 11.60
C TRP A 181 -6.95 -12.41 12.74
N LEU A 182 -7.81 -11.92 13.63
CA LEU A 182 -7.49 -10.88 14.62
C LEU A 182 -7.36 -11.42 16.05
N HIS A 183 -7.05 -12.71 16.21
CA HIS A 183 -7.06 -13.42 17.51
C HIS A 183 -6.12 -12.83 18.58
N ASN A 184 -5.02 -12.17 18.21
CA ASN A 184 -4.03 -11.60 19.14
C ASN A 184 -4.11 -10.08 19.32
N VAL A 185 -5.15 -9.41 18.80
CA VAL A 185 -5.21 -7.94 18.79
C VAL A 185 -5.53 -7.37 20.17
N HIS A 186 -4.60 -6.59 20.73
CA HIS A 186 -4.79 -5.89 22.00
C HIS A 186 -5.66 -4.63 21.88
N HIS A 187 -5.61 -3.96 20.74
CA HIS A 187 -6.41 -2.76 20.46
C HIS A 187 -7.14 -2.91 19.11
N LEU A 188 -8.36 -3.43 19.17
CA LEU A 188 -9.21 -3.64 18.00
C LEU A 188 -10.30 -2.56 17.92
N CYS A 189 -10.31 -1.81 16.82
CA CYS A 189 -11.41 -0.91 16.46
C CYS A 189 -12.03 -1.42 15.15
N ILE A 190 -13.31 -1.79 15.21
CA ILE A 190 -14.08 -2.17 14.03
C ILE A 190 -15.16 -1.12 13.82
N LYS A 191 -15.19 -0.52 12.63
CA LYS A 191 -16.24 0.38 12.19
C LYS A 191 -17.08 -0.32 11.13
N LEU A 192 -18.30 -0.70 11.50
CA LEU A 192 -19.28 -1.21 10.55
C LEU A 192 -19.91 -0.01 9.84
N CYS A 193 -19.85 0.01 8.50
CA CYS A 193 -20.58 1.00 7.72
C CYS A 193 -22.08 0.67 7.78
N PRO A 194 -22.96 1.66 8.04
CA PRO A 194 -24.38 1.41 8.33
C PRO A 194 -25.28 1.15 7.09
N GLU A 195 -24.75 0.77 5.93
CA GLU A 195 -25.55 0.73 4.68
C GLU A 195 -26.00 -0.65 4.17
N ASP A 196 -25.82 -1.73 4.93
CA ASP A 196 -26.25 -3.06 4.48
C ASP A 196 -27.04 -3.83 5.58
N VAL A 197 -28.22 -3.32 5.95
CA VAL A 197 -29.29 -4.06 6.67
C VAL A 197 -30.53 -4.12 5.79
#